data_AF-A0A916LZZ4-F1
#
_entry.id   AF-A0A916LZZ4-F1
#
_cell.length_a   1.000
_cell.length_b   1.000
_cell.length_c   1.000
_cell.angle_alpha   90.00
_cell.angle_beta   90.00
_cell.angle_gamma   90.00
#
_symmetry.space_group_name_H-M   'P 1'
#
loop_
_entity.id
_entity.type
_entity.pdbx_description
1 polymer ?
#
loop_
_entity_poly.entity_id
_entity_poly.type
_entity_poly.pdbx_seq_one_letter_code
_entity_poly.pdbx_strand_id
1 'polypeptide(L)'
;MPLSLIVHGGAGTHRPADHLSVMETCRDAVAAGRAYLQQGGSALDAVEAAVRILEDSPLFNAGYGSVINADGMCEMDAMIMEGERGMIGAVGGV
;
A
#
# COMPACT_ATOMS: atom_id res chain seq x y z
N MET A 1 -9.13 1.04 23.01
CA MET A 1 -9.57 1.95 21.92
C MET A 1 -9.92 1.07 20.72
N PRO A 2 -10.96 1.40 19.92
CA PRO A 2 -11.21 0.65 18.69
C PRO A 2 -10.05 0.86 17.71
N LEU A 3 -9.54 -0.23 17.15
CA LEU A 3 -8.52 -0.22 16.10
C LEU A 3 -9.22 -0.12 14.73
N SER A 4 -8.78 0.82 13.90
CA SER A 4 -9.28 1.02 12.54
C SER A 4 -8.10 1.12 11.57
N LEU A 5 -8.23 0.48 10.40
CA LEU A 5 -7.27 0.53 9.31
C LEU A 5 -8.06 0.59 8.00
N ILE A 6 -7.61 1.44 7.08
CA ILE A 6 -8.16 1.60 5.74
C ILE A 6 -7.01 1.59 4.72
N VAL A 7 -7.26 1.04 3.54
CA VAL A 7 -6.32 1.00 2.41
C VAL A 7 -7.03 1.40 1.12
N HIS A 8 -6.29 1.80 0.09
CA HIS A 8 -6.80 1.93 -1.27
C HIS A 8 -5.78 1.39 -2.29
N GLY A 9 -6.27 0.82 -3.40
CA GLY A 9 -5.45 0.36 -4.53
C GLY A 9 -5.34 1.38 -5.68
N GLY A 10 -5.81 2.62 -5.46
CA GLY A 10 -5.87 3.67 -6.47
C GLY A 10 -7.32 4.03 -6.84
N ALA A 11 -7.47 5.06 -7.67
CA ALA A 11 -8.75 5.52 -8.18
C ALA A 11 -8.76 5.41 -9.71
N GLY A 12 -9.89 4.99 -10.28
CA GLY A 12 -10.05 4.80 -11.72
C GLY A 12 -10.85 3.55 -12.05
N THR A 13 -10.75 3.11 -13.30
CA THR A 13 -11.46 1.93 -13.79
C THR A 13 -10.50 0.74 -13.86
N HIS A 14 -10.64 -0.21 -12.95
CA HIS A 14 -10.01 -1.52 -13.10
C HIS A 14 -10.70 -2.31 -14.21
N ARG A 15 -9.95 -3.16 -14.92
CA ARG A 15 -10.53 -4.09 -15.89
C ARG A 15 -11.56 -4.95 -15.15
N PRO A 16 -12.77 -5.19 -15.71
CA PRO A 16 -13.80 -5.98 -15.03
C PRO A 16 -13.31 -7.35 -14.53
N ALA A 17 -12.41 -7.99 -15.29
CA ALA A 17 -11.82 -9.27 -14.92
C ALA A 17 -10.96 -9.23 -13.64
N ASP A 18 -10.42 -8.06 -13.28
CA ASP A 18 -9.55 -7.90 -12.10
C ASP A 18 -10.31 -7.47 -10.84
N HIS A 19 -11.61 -7.12 -10.94
CA HIS A 19 -12.36 -6.53 -9.83
C HIS A 19 -12.32 -7.38 -8.56
N LEU A 20 -12.45 -8.69 -8.70
CA LEU A 20 -12.38 -9.61 -7.56
C LEU A 20 -10.97 -9.62 -6.96
N SER A 21 -9.93 -9.75 -7.79
CA SER A 21 -8.54 -9.80 -7.35
C SER A 21 -8.08 -8.49 -6.70
N VAL A 22 -8.54 -7.34 -7.21
CA VAL A 22 -8.30 -6.02 -6.61
C VAL A 22 -8.92 -5.95 -5.21
N MET A 23 -10.17 -6.37 -5.07
CA MET A 23 -10.85 -6.36 -3.78
C MET A 23 -10.25 -7.37 -2.79
N GLU A 24 -9.79 -8.52 -3.26
CA GLU A 24 -9.09 -9.52 -2.46
C GLU A 24 -7.73 -9.00 -1.98
N THR A 25 -6.92 -8.42 -2.86
CA THR A 25 -5.61 -7.85 -2.49
C THR A 25 -5.76 -6.72 -1.46
N CYS A 26 -6.79 -5.86 -1.59
CA CYS A 26 -7.09 -4.86 -0.56
C CYS A 26 -7.49 -5.48 0.78
N ARG A 27 -8.20 -6.62 0.79
CA ARG A 27 -8.53 -7.35 2.03
C ARG A 27 -7.27 -7.96 2.65
N ASP A 28 -6.38 -8.50 1.84
CA ASP A 28 -5.11 -9.07 2.29
C ASP A 28 -4.20 -7.99 2.89
N ALA A 29 -4.13 -6.81 2.27
CA ALA A 29 -3.41 -5.65 2.80
C ALA A 29 -3.95 -5.22 4.18
N VAL A 30 -5.28 -5.13 4.32
CA VAL A 30 -5.92 -4.83 5.61
C VAL A 30 -5.65 -5.94 6.63
N ALA A 31 -5.70 -7.21 6.23
CA ALA A 31 -5.43 -8.33 7.12
C ALA A 31 -3.99 -8.31 7.64
N ALA A 32 -3.02 -8.05 6.76
CA ALA A 32 -1.61 -7.92 7.11
C ALA A 32 -1.38 -6.80 8.15
N GLY A 33 -1.88 -5.59 7.87
CA GLY A 33 -1.74 -4.47 8.81
C GLY A 33 -2.51 -4.68 10.13
N ARG A 34 -3.72 -5.25 10.06
CA ARG A 34 -4.53 -5.56 11.24
C ARG A 34 -3.84 -6.56 12.17
N ALA A 35 -3.10 -7.53 11.62
CA ALA A 35 -2.36 -8.50 12.42
C ALA A 35 -1.31 -7.81 13.33
N TYR A 36 -0.60 -6.79 12.83
CA TYR A 36 0.32 -5.99 13.63
C TYR A 36 -0.40 -5.24 14.76
N LEU A 37 -1.51 -4.55 14.43
CA LEU A 37 -2.28 -3.81 15.43
C LEU A 37 -2.84 -4.71 16.54
N GLN A 38 -3.33 -5.90 16.18
CA GLN A 38 -3.87 -6.88 17.14
C GLN A 38 -2.81 -7.44 18.09
N GLN A 39 -1.55 -7.47 17.66
CA GLN A 39 -0.41 -7.92 18.46
C GLN A 39 0.19 -6.79 19.33
N GLY A 40 -0.39 -5.59 19.29
CA GLY A 40 0.13 -4.42 20.00
C GLY A 40 1.30 -3.73 19.29
N GLY A 41 1.51 -4.02 18.00
CA GLY A 41 2.46 -3.31 17.15
C GLY A 41 2.05 -1.87 16.87
N SER A 42 2.98 -1.08 16.32
CA SER A 42 2.72 0.33 16.04
C SER A 42 1.82 0.54 14.82
N ALA A 43 1.16 1.70 14.74
CA ALA A 43 0.43 2.09 13.54
C ALA A 43 1.36 2.20 12.32
N LEU A 44 2.63 2.57 12.54
CA LEU A 44 3.64 2.68 11.51
C LEU A 44 3.95 1.31 10.86
N ASP A 45 4.19 0.28 11.69
CA ASP A 45 4.42 -1.08 11.21
C ASP A 45 3.19 -1.64 10.49
N ALA A 46 1.99 -1.32 10.99
CA ALA A 46 0.74 -1.77 10.39
C ALA A 46 0.50 -1.20 8.98
N VAL A 47 0.78 0.09 8.76
CA VAL A 47 0.60 0.69 7.43
C VAL A 47 1.69 0.28 6.46
N GLU A 48 2.94 0.12 6.92
CA GLU A 48 4.03 -0.41 6.09
C GLU A 48 3.72 -1.83 5.62
N ALA A 49 3.27 -2.71 6.51
CA ALA A 49 2.89 -4.07 6.14
C ALA A 49 1.71 -4.14 5.17
N ALA A 50 0.73 -3.24 5.31
CA ALA A 50 -0.39 -3.16 4.38
C ALA A 50 0.05 -2.65 3.00
N VAL A 51 0.87 -1.60 2.94
CA VAL A 51 1.36 -1.02 1.67
C VAL A 51 2.23 -2.01 0.92
N ARG A 52 3.10 -2.76 1.59
CA ARG A 52 3.95 -3.78 0.97
C ARG A 52 3.14 -4.87 0.23
N ILE A 53 1.98 -5.28 0.75
CA ILE A 53 1.06 -6.18 0.03
C ILE A 53 0.52 -5.55 -1.25
N LEU A 54 0.25 -4.23 -1.23
CA LEU A 54 -0.21 -3.51 -2.41
C LEU A 54 0.92 -3.36 -3.44
N GLU A 55 2.14 -3.05 -3.01
CA GLU A 55 3.32 -2.88 -3.87
C GLU A 55 3.78 -4.19 -4.52
N ASP A 56 3.66 -5.33 -3.82
CA ASP A 56 4.01 -6.64 -4.35
C ASP A 56 2.98 -7.15 -5.39
N SER A 57 1.83 -6.48 -5.51
CA SER A 57 0.76 -6.87 -6.44
C SER A 57 0.94 -6.21 -7.83
N PRO A 58 0.87 -6.98 -8.92
CA PRO A 58 0.90 -6.40 -10.27
C PRO A 58 -0.39 -5.65 -10.64
N LEU A 59 -1.40 -5.65 -9.77
CA LEU A 59 -2.71 -5.03 -10.04
C LEU A 59 -2.72 -3.52 -9.80
N PHE A 60 -1.73 -2.99 -9.09
CA PHE A 60 -1.68 -1.60 -8.66
C PHE A 60 -0.45 -0.92 -9.23
N ASN A 61 -0.59 0.38 -9.55
CA ASN A 61 0.52 1.20 -10.00
C ASN A 61 1.40 1.63 -8.82
N ALA A 62 2.11 0.68 -8.24
CA ALA A 62 3.12 0.84 -7.19
C ALA A 62 4.01 -0.42 -7.16
N GLY A 63 5.25 -0.29 -6.71
CA GLY A 63 6.16 -1.43 -6.57
C GLY A 63 6.28 -2.26 -7.85
N TYR A 64 5.94 -3.54 -7.75
CA TYR A 64 6.00 -4.52 -8.85
C TYR A 64 5.08 -4.18 -10.04
N GLY A 65 3.93 -3.56 -9.77
CA GLY A 65 2.95 -3.18 -10.80
C GLY A 65 3.16 -1.79 -11.39
N SER A 66 4.28 -1.13 -11.09
CA SER A 66 4.55 0.25 -11.51
C SER A 66 4.46 0.42 -13.02
N VAL A 67 3.83 1.52 -13.43
CA VAL A 67 3.83 1.96 -14.82
C VAL A 67 5.21 2.46 -15.24
N ILE A 68 5.44 2.43 -16.53
CA ILE A 68 6.71 2.78 -17.14
C ILE A 68 6.68 4.25 -17.61
N ASN A 69 7.78 4.97 -17.41
CA ASN A 69 7.97 6.34 -17.88
C ASN A 69 8.21 6.41 -19.41
N ALA A 70 8.43 7.61 -19.95
CA ALA A 70 8.64 7.81 -21.39
C ALA A 70 9.91 7.14 -21.94
N ASP A 71 10.90 6.89 -21.08
CA ASP A 71 12.18 6.27 -21.42
C ASP A 71 12.16 4.74 -21.28
N GLY A 72 11.01 4.15 -20.94
CA GLY A 72 10.91 2.70 -20.77
C GLY A 72 11.36 2.19 -19.40
N MET A 73 11.54 3.08 -18.42
CA MET A 73 12.00 2.75 -17.06
C MET A 73 10.88 2.87 -16.02
N CYS A 74 10.93 2.06 -14.97
CA CYS A 74 10.11 2.28 -13.78
C CYS A 74 10.83 3.28 -12.87
N GLU A 75 10.09 4.28 -12.41
CA GLU A 75 10.53 5.25 -11.41
C GLU A 75 9.41 5.38 -10.38
N MET A 76 9.73 5.15 -9.11
CA MET A 76 8.72 5.06 -8.05
C MET A 76 8.89 6.15 -7.00
N ASP A 77 7.74 6.56 -6.44
CA ASP A 77 7.66 7.51 -5.33
C ASP A 77 6.90 6.86 -4.17
N ALA A 78 7.39 7.04 -2.95
CA ALA A 78 6.73 6.53 -1.74
C ALA A 78 6.98 7.45 -0.54
N MET A 79 6.02 7.53 0.39
CA MET A 79 6.18 8.25 1.65
C MET A 79 5.45 7.55 2.79
N ILE A 80 5.93 7.77 4.02
CA ILE A 80 5.31 7.27 5.25
C ILE A 80 5.45 8.31 6.36
N MET A 81 4.45 8.41 7.23
CA MET A 81 4.41 9.37 8.34
C MET A 81 3.97 8.71 9.64
N GLU A 82 4.66 9.05 10.72
CA GLU A 82 4.33 8.69 12.09
C GLU A 82 3.64 9.90 12.76
N GLY A 83 2.42 9.70 13.27
CA GLY A 83 1.54 10.80 13.71
C GLY A 83 1.82 11.35 15.12
N GLU A 84 2.39 10.57 16.02
CA GLU A 84 2.66 10.96 17.42
C GLU A 84 3.78 12.00 17.50
N ARG A 85 4.87 11.79 16.75
CA ARG A 85 6.04 12.68 16.71
C ARG A 85 6.09 13.54 15.46
N GLY A 86 5.23 13.27 14.47
CA GLY A 86 5.22 13.97 13.18
C GLY A 86 6.44 13.65 12.30
N MET A 87 7.06 12.48 12.49
CA MET A 87 8.23 12.06 11.73
C MET A 87 7.80 11.56 10.35
N ILE A 88 8.56 11.92 9.30
CA ILE A 88 8.25 11.59 7.91
C ILE A 88 9.49 11.02 7.23
N GLY A 89 9.30 10.04 6.36
CA GLY A 89 10.30 9.55 5.41
C GLY A 89 9.70 9.44 4.02
N ALA A 90 10.49 9.72 2.98
CA ALA A 90 10.05 9.64 1.59
C ALA A 90 11.23 9.32 0.66
N VAL A 91 10.90 8.72 -0.48
CA VAL A 91 11.79 8.51 -1.63
C VAL A 91 11.05 8.95 -2.90
N GLY A 92 11.80 9.31 -3.95
CA GLY A 92 11.21 9.63 -5.24
C GLY A 92 12.17 9.39 -6.39
N GLY A 93 11.63 8.94 -7.52
CA GLY A 93 12.39 8.56 -8.71
C GLY A 93 13.38 7.41 -8.49
N VAL A 94 13.03 6.43 -7.64
CA VAL A 94 13.87 5.24 -7.37
C VAL A 94 13.60 4.08 -8.33
#